data_AF-A0AAW0YN72-F1
#
_entry.id   AF-A0AAW0YN72-F1
#
_cell.length_a   1.000
_cell.length_b   1.000
_cell.length_c   1.000
_cell.angle_alpha   90.00
_cell.angle_beta   90.00
_cell.angle_gamma   90.00
#
_symmetry.space_group_name_H-M   'P 1'
#
loop_
_entity.id
_entity.type
_entity.pdbx_description
1 polymer ?
#
loop_
_entity_poly.entity_id
_entity_poly.type
_entity_poly.pdbx_seq_one_letter_code
_entity_poly.pdbx_strand_id
1 'polypeptide(L)'
;MLRPIFQLSKFVRNPEFLTTPLEAYENHTSPSAQKKFVPWEQKTISKLFWRGSSTGDSYSKRKNSDYTWKQSHRPRLALMTQETEGQRDVWVKRGKEWDKESWGVAKLNEAYMDIGLTGGPHQCKKEDGTCDEMSKEIQFKDRVQPEQAAKYKYVFDIDGNGWSSRFHRLIMSGSVVVKATIYPEWLSDWMTPWVHYIPCKIDYSDLYDIMSFFAGPPDGRVGGHDELAKQISEQGKKFGEEHWRWEDMQAYMFRLMLEYSRLLADDREEWSYQKTYN
;
A
#
# COMPACT_ATOMS: atom_id res chain seq x y z
N MET A 1 -25.15 -5.73 -21.38
CA MET A 1 -25.36 -7.02 -20.66
C MET A 1 -24.41 -7.04 -19.48
N LEU A 2 -24.92 -6.97 -18.25
CA LEU A 2 -24.10 -7.17 -17.05
C LEU A 2 -23.87 -8.68 -16.90
N ARG A 3 -22.62 -9.07 -16.66
CA ARG A 3 -22.25 -10.46 -16.37
C ARG A 3 -21.57 -10.50 -15.01
N PRO A 4 -21.85 -11.51 -14.18
CA PRO A 4 -21.16 -11.67 -12.91
C PRO A 4 -19.70 -12.00 -13.20
N ILE A 5 -18.79 -11.17 -12.68
CA ILE A 5 -17.35 -11.36 -12.76
C ILE A 5 -16.82 -11.27 -11.33
N PHE A 6 -15.96 -12.22 -10.97
CA PHE A 6 -15.28 -12.26 -9.68
C PHE A 6 -13.84 -11.81 -9.86
N GLN A 7 -13.38 -10.86 -9.05
CA GLN A 7 -12.01 -10.33 -9.13
C GLN A 7 -11.43 -10.08 -7.73
N LEU A 8 -10.11 -10.12 -7.63
CA LEU A 8 -9.40 -9.84 -6.38
C LEU A 8 -9.47 -8.36 -5.98
N SER A 9 -9.63 -7.49 -6.98
CA SER A 9 -9.66 -6.04 -6.81
C SER A 9 -10.36 -5.39 -8.00
N LYS A 10 -10.92 -4.20 -7.80
CA LYS A 10 -11.64 -3.47 -8.87
C LYS A 10 -11.52 -1.97 -8.73
N PHE A 11 -11.95 -1.21 -9.72
CA PHE A 11 -12.17 0.24 -9.53
C PHE A 11 -13.48 0.47 -8.76
N VAL A 12 -13.56 1.58 -8.01
CA VAL A 12 -14.71 1.93 -7.15
C VAL A 12 -16.07 1.83 -7.87
N ARG A 13 -16.12 2.13 -9.18
CA ARG A 13 -17.36 2.14 -9.96
C ARG A 13 -17.65 0.84 -10.71
N ASN A 14 -16.77 -0.15 -10.63
CA ASN A 14 -16.96 -1.36 -11.39
C ASN A 14 -17.83 -2.39 -10.61
N PRO A 15 -18.66 -3.18 -11.33
CA PRO A 15 -19.68 -4.03 -10.72
C PRO A 15 -19.18 -5.43 -10.32
N GLU A 16 -17.88 -5.73 -10.44
CA GLU A 16 -17.37 -7.07 -10.12
C GLU A 16 -17.52 -7.40 -8.63
N PHE A 17 -17.76 -8.67 -8.34
CA PHE A 17 -17.75 -9.20 -6.99
C PHE A 17 -16.31 -9.37 -6.54
N LEU A 18 -15.96 -8.78 -5.40
CA LEU A 18 -14.64 -8.92 -4.83
C LEU A 18 -14.50 -10.30 -4.20
N THR A 19 -13.35 -10.95 -4.38
CA THR A 19 -12.98 -12.20 -3.73
C THR A 19 -11.77 -11.99 -2.84
N THR A 20 -11.56 -12.89 -1.89
CA THR A 20 -10.31 -12.91 -1.12
C THR A 20 -9.10 -13.19 -2.03
N PRO A 21 -7.88 -12.82 -1.63
CA PRO A 21 -6.66 -13.07 -2.39
C PRO A 21 -6.42 -14.54 -2.75
N LEU A 22 -6.68 -14.96 -4.00
CA LEU A 22 -6.40 -16.34 -4.42
C LEU A 22 -4.91 -16.60 -4.68
N GLU A 23 -4.18 -15.60 -5.20
CA GLU A 23 -2.75 -15.71 -5.57
C GLU A 23 -1.81 -15.26 -4.44
N ALA A 24 -2.35 -14.89 -3.27
CA ALA A 24 -1.61 -14.49 -2.08
C ALA A 24 -2.35 -14.93 -0.80
N TYR A 25 -2.92 -16.14 -0.84
CA TYR A 25 -3.67 -16.76 0.25
C TYR A 25 -2.72 -17.28 1.35
N GLU A 26 -1.96 -16.40 1.99
CA GLU A 26 -0.99 -16.75 3.03
C GLU A 26 -1.56 -16.60 4.45
N ASN A 27 -1.18 -17.52 5.34
CA ASN A 27 -1.52 -17.42 6.77
C ASN A 27 -0.50 -16.57 7.53
N HIS A 28 -0.74 -15.26 7.58
CA HIS A 28 0.11 -14.35 8.34
C HIS A 28 -0.13 -14.37 9.86
N THR A 29 -1.21 -15.02 10.32
CA THR A 29 -1.48 -15.21 11.75
C THR A 29 -0.81 -16.47 12.33
N SER A 30 -0.25 -17.34 11.48
CA SER A 30 0.47 -18.54 11.92
C SER A 30 1.72 -18.22 12.76
N PRO A 31 2.11 -19.08 13.72
CA PRO A 31 3.30 -18.86 14.54
C PRO A 31 4.61 -18.70 13.73
N SER A 32 4.71 -19.35 12.57
CA SER A 32 5.89 -19.24 11.69
C SER A 32 5.95 -17.89 10.97
N ALA A 33 4.80 -17.35 10.55
CA ALA A 33 4.73 -16.02 9.96
C ALA A 33 5.02 -14.94 11.01
N GLN A 34 4.48 -15.09 12.22
CA GLN A 34 4.66 -14.11 13.30
C GLN A 34 6.13 -13.93 13.72
N LYS A 35 6.98 -14.95 13.56
CA LYS A 35 8.43 -14.84 13.81
C LYS A 35 9.14 -13.82 12.92
N LYS A 36 8.53 -13.44 11.79
CA LYS A 36 9.09 -12.44 10.86
C LYS A 36 8.72 -11.01 11.27
N PHE A 37 7.82 -10.83 12.23
CA PHE A 37 7.35 -9.53 12.67
C PHE A 37 8.19 -9.01 13.82
N VAL A 38 8.37 -7.70 13.87
CA VAL A 38 9.24 -7.02 14.84
C VAL A 38 8.35 -6.08 15.66
N PRO A 39 8.34 -6.19 17.01
CA PRO A 39 7.62 -5.25 17.88
C PRO A 39 8.05 -3.81 17.63
N TRP A 40 7.14 -2.85 17.87
CA TRP A 40 7.38 -1.43 17.58
C TRP A 40 8.67 -0.91 18.22
N GLU A 41 8.93 -1.30 19.47
CA GLU A 41 10.07 -0.87 20.28
C GLU A 41 11.42 -1.34 19.73
N GLN A 42 11.42 -2.40 18.91
CA GLN A 42 12.63 -2.95 18.31
C GLN A 42 12.88 -2.40 16.90
N LYS A 43 11.98 -1.57 16.36
CA LYS A 43 12.15 -0.96 15.04
C LYS A 43 13.07 0.26 15.15
N THR A 44 14.16 0.22 14.40
CA THR A 44 15.25 1.20 14.51
C THR A 44 15.28 2.22 13.40
N ILE A 45 14.47 2.05 12.33
CA ILE A 45 14.54 2.90 11.14
C ILE A 45 13.21 3.66 10.94
N SER A 46 13.25 4.98 11.06
CA SER A 46 12.07 5.87 10.92
C SER A 46 11.87 6.42 9.50
N LYS A 47 12.35 5.71 8.48
CA LYS A 47 12.13 6.02 7.06
C LYS A 47 10.94 5.26 6.51
N LEU A 48 10.27 5.81 5.51
CA LEU A 48 9.28 5.12 4.70
C LEU A 48 9.98 4.15 3.75
N PHE A 49 9.70 2.86 3.95
CA PHE A 49 10.36 1.79 3.21
C PHE A 49 9.50 1.20 2.11
N TRP A 50 10.10 0.98 0.93
CA TRP A 50 9.50 0.19 -0.14
C TRP A 50 10.53 -0.45 -1.07
N ARG A 51 10.29 -1.71 -1.43
CA ARG A 51 10.96 -2.42 -2.53
C ARG A 51 9.93 -3.20 -3.32
N GLY A 52 9.94 -3.06 -4.64
CA GLY A 52 9.05 -3.79 -5.54
C GLY A 52 9.54 -3.75 -6.98
N SER A 53 8.97 -4.57 -7.84
CA SER A 53 9.20 -4.46 -9.28
C SER A 53 8.43 -3.27 -9.85
N SER A 54 8.73 -2.92 -11.10
CA SER A 54 8.00 -1.90 -11.85
C SER A 54 6.64 -2.41 -12.35
N THR A 55 5.94 -3.31 -11.64
CA THR A 55 4.60 -3.69 -12.09
C THR A 55 3.58 -2.56 -11.93
N GLY A 56 2.58 -2.50 -12.80
CA GLY A 56 1.40 -1.67 -12.62
C GLY A 56 0.93 -0.87 -13.83
N ASP A 57 1.63 -0.96 -14.97
CA ASP A 57 1.21 -0.36 -16.22
C ASP A 57 1.90 -1.03 -17.41
N SER A 58 1.43 -0.76 -18.62
CA SER A 58 2.20 -0.95 -19.85
C SER A 58 2.92 0.35 -20.19
N TYR A 59 4.25 0.33 -20.03
CA TYR A 59 5.12 1.51 -20.15
C TYR A 59 5.50 1.86 -21.58
N SER A 60 5.35 0.91 -22.51
CA SER A 60 5.69 1.08 -23.92
C SER A 60 5.01 2.30 -24.55
N LYS A 61 5.66 2.85 -25.58
CA LYS A 61 5.17 4.02 -26.31
C LYS A 61 3.77 3.75 -26.86
N ARG A 62 2.83 4.63 -26.52
CA ARG A 62 1.44 4.57 -26.95
C ARG A 62 1.25 5.39 -28.22
N LYS A 63 0.47 4.89 -29.17
CA LYS A 63 0.11 5.66 -30.35
C LYS A 63 -0.83 6.79 -29.94
N ASN A 64 -0.60 8.00 -30.45
CA ASN A 64 -1.45 9.18 -30.25
C ASN A 64 -1.66 9.55 -28.76
N SER A 65 -0.61 9.43 -27.94
CA SER A 65 -0.68 9.79 -26.53
C SER A 65 0.67 10.31 -26.06
N ASP A 66 0.66 11.43 -25.33
CA ASP A 66 1.84 11.97 -24.65
C ASP A 66 2.13 11.29 -23.31
N TYR A 67 1.32 10.28 -22.94
CA TYR A 67 1.51 9.53 -21.72
C TYR A 67 2.80 8.71 -21.79
N THR A 68 3.71 8.96 -20.85
CA THR A 68 4.97 8.24 -20.72
C THR A 68 5.01 7.42 -19.44
N TRP A 69 5.93 6.45 -19.39
CA TRP A 69 6.19 5.63 -18.21
C TRP A 69 6.49 6.46 -16.95
N LYS A 70 7.03 7.67 -17.10
CA LYS A 70 7.34 8.60 -16.00
C LYS A 70 6.11 9.06 -15.22
N GLN A 71 4.94 9.02 -15.86
CA GLN A 71 3.68 9.41 -15.23
C GLN A 71 3.01 8.27 -14.46
N SER A 72 3.39 7.03 -14.75
CA SER A 72 2.88 5.85 -14.05
C SER A 72 3.34 5.83 -12.59
N HIS A 73 2.52 5.29 -11.70
CA HIS A 73 2.65 5.47 -10.25
C HIS A 73 3.93 4.88 -9.65
N ARG A 74 4.46 3.76 -10.14
CA ARG A 74 5.70 3.18 -9.58
C ARG A 74 6.98 3.85 -10.11
N PRO A 75 7.15 4.08 -11.43
CA PRO A 75 8.29 4.85 -11.90
C PRO A 75 8.29 6.29 -11.39
N ARG A 76 7.13 6.96 -11.32
CA ARG A 76 7.01 8.30 -10.76
C ARG A 76 7.46 8.38 -9.30
N LEU A 77 7.08 7.38 -8.49
CA LEU A 77 7.57 7.27 -7.11
C LEU A 77 9.10 7.11 -7.07
N ALA A 78 9.65 6.23 -7.90
CA ALA A 78 11.10 6.01 -7.95
C ALA A 78 11.84 7.30 -8.29
N LEU A 79 11.42 8.01 -9.35
CA LEU A 79 11.99 9.29 -9.76
C LEU A 79 11.86 10.35 -8.66
N MET A 80 10.67 10.50 -8.04
CA MET A 80 10.47 11.42 -6.92
C MET A 80 11.46 11.18 -5.77
N THR A 81 11.72 9.92 -5.44
CA THR A 81 12.60 9.54 -4.32
C THR A 81 14.09 9.54 -4.67
N GLN A 82 14.43 9.73 -5.96
CA GLN A 82 15.78 9.86 -6.48
C GLN A 82 16.14 11.31 -6.82
N GLU A 83 15.15 12.20 -6.86
CA GLU A 83 15.33 13.62 -7.11
C GLU A 83 16.26 14.26 -6.08
N THR A 84 17.22 15.04 -6.56
CA THR A 84 18.21 15.74 -5.74
C THR A 84 18.09 17.25 -5.84
N GLU A 85 17.39 17.77 -6.86
CA GLU A 85 17.31 19.20 -7.14
C GLU A 85 15.92 19.78 -6.89
N GLY A 86 15.90 21.00 -6.37
CA GLY A 86 14.67 21.75 -6.10
C GLY A 86 14.26 21.77 -4.63
N GLN A 87 13.09 22.38 -4.41
CA GLN A 87 12.54 22.65 -3.08
C GLN A 87 11.11 22.11 -2.97
N ARG A 88 10.70 21.76 -1.75
CA ARG A 88 9.32 21.42 -1.40
C ARG A 88 8.97 22.01 -0.05
N ASP A 89 7.76 22.54 0.02
CA ASP A 89 7.18 22.97 1.28
C ASP A 89 6.63 21.76 2.02
N VAL A 90 6.94 21.66 3.30
CA VAL A 90 6.49 20.60 4.20
C VAL A 90 5.95 21.22 5.47
N TRP A 91 4.85 20.66 5.99
CA TRP A 91 4.28 21.08 7.26
C TRP A 91 5.15 20.62 8.44
N VAL A 92 5.59 21.58 9.25
CA VAL A 92 6.39 21.32 10.45
C VAL A 92 5.71 21.96 11.67
N LYS A 93 5.68 21.22 12.77
CA LYS A 93 5.13 21.71 14.03
C LYS A 93 6.06 22.72 14.69
N ARG A 94 5.51 23.86 15.12
CA ARG A 94 6.19 24.87 15.94
C ARG A 94 5.38 25.15 17.22
N GLY A 95 5.79 24.52 18.31
CA GLY A 95 5.05 24.61 19.57
C GLY A 95 3.64 24.02 19.44
N LYS A 96 2.62 24.89 19.43
CA LYS A 96 1.20 24.53 19.25
C LYS A 96 0.68 24.78 17.83
N GLU A 97 1.48 25.39 16.96
CA GLU A 97 1.10 25.79 15.60
C GLU A 97 1.82 24.93 14.54
N TRP A 98 1.38 25.08 13.29
CA TRP A 98 1.94 24.39 12.13
C TRP A 98 2.28 25.41 11.05
N ASP A 99 3.52 25.36 10.58
CA ASP A 99 4.03 26.24 9.53
C ASP A 99 4.53 25.40 8.36
N LYS A 100 4.43 25.96 7.14
CA LYS A 100 5.12 25.41 5.97
C LYS A 100 6.55 25.89 5.94
N GLU A 101 7.47 24.95 5.78
CA GLU A 101 8.88 25.24 5.60
C GLU A 101 9.38 24.64 4.29
N SER A 102 10.19 25.42 3.57
CA SER A 102 10.82 24.96 2.33
C SER A 102 12.09 24.17 2.65
N TRP A 103 12.17 22.95 2.12
CA TRP A 103 13.33 22.07 2.25
C TRP A 103 13.82 21.61 0.88
N GLY A 104 15.14 21.41 0.77
CA GLY A 104 15.73 20.76 -0.39
C GLY A 104 15.24 19.32 -0.50
N VAL A 105 14.80 18.91 -1.70
CA VAL A 105 14.25 17.57 -1.92
C VAL A 105 15.25 16.46 -1.63
N ALA A 106 16.54 16.67 -1.91
CA ALA A 106 17.60 15.74 -1.51
C ALA A 106 17.59 15.47 0.00
N LYS A 107 17.45 16.53 0.82
CA LYS A 107 17.41 16.43 2.28
C LYS A 107 16.13 15.74 2.76
N LEU A 108 14.99 15.98 2.12
CA LEU A 108 13.74 15.27 2.42
C LEU A 108 13.83 13.77 2.07
N ASN A 109 14.36 13.45 0.89
CA ASN A 109 14.57 12.06 0.46
C ASN A 109 15.55 11.34 1.37
N GLU A 110 16.65 11.99 1.76
CA GLU A 110 17.62 11.45 2.71
C GLU A 110 16.99 11.20 4.09
N ALA A 111 16.20 12.13 4.60
CA ALA A 111 15.60 12.00 5.93
C ALA A 111 14.49 10.94 5.96
N TYR A 112 13.63 10.89 4.94
CA TYR A 112 12.35 10.20 5.02
C TYR A 112 12.22 8.96 4.15
N MET A 113 12.99 8.82 3.07
CA MET A 113 12.71 7.80 2.05
C MET A 113 13.78 6.72 2.03
N ASP A 114 13.34 5.46 2.11
CA ASP A 114 14.11 4.34 1.56
C ASP A 114 13.23 3.51 0.62
N ILE A 115 13.02 4.08 -0.56
CA ILE A 115 12.18 3.52 -1.61
C ILE A 115 13.04 3.16 -2.82
N GLY A 116 12.69 2.11 -3.55
CA GLY A 116 13.34 1.79 -4.81
C GLY A 116 12.70 0.64 -5.58
N LEU A 117 12.75 0.76 -6.91
CA LEU A 117 12.40 -0.33 -7.81
C LEU A 117 13.50 -1.38 -7.84
N THR A 118 13.13 -2.64 -8.00
CA THR A 118 14.07 -3.79 -7.97
C THR A 118 13.90 -4.67 -9.20
N GLY A 119 14.96 -5.39 -9.58
CA GLY A 119 14.92 -6.38 -10.66
C GLY A 119 14.94 -5.80 -12.09
N GLY A 120 15.27 -4.51 -12.25
CA GLY A 120 15.38 -3.85 -13.55
C GLY A 120 14.04 -3.45 -14.19
N PRO A 121 14.07 -2.92 -15.43
CA PRO A 121 12.86 -2.52 -16.14
C PRO A 121 12.00 -3.74 -16.47
N HIS A 122 10.68 -3.61 -16.31
CA HIS A 122 9.69 -4.65 -16.56
C HIS A 122 8.42 -4.00 -17.12
N GLN A 123 7.58 -4.74 -17.85
CA GLN A 123 6.38 -4.23 -18.56
C GLN A 123 6.63 -3.07 -19.56
N CYS A 124 7.83 -3.04 -20.11
CA CYS A 124 8.25 -2.16 -21.20
C CYS A 124 8.66 -3.01 -22.41
N LYS A 125 8.76 -2.38 -23.58
CA LYS A 125 9.32 -2.99 -24.80
C LYS A 125 10.76 -2.55 -24.97
N LYS A 126 11.61 -3.44 -25.45
CA LYS A 126 12.98 -3.09 -25.84
C LYS A 126 12.98 -2.46 -27.23
N GLU A 127 12.07 -2.89 -28.08
CA GLU A 127 11.98 -2.52 -29.49
C GLU A 127 11.68 -1.04 -29.70
N ASP A 128 10.96 -0.41 -28.76
CA ASP A 128 10.65 1.03 -28.79
C ASP A 128 11.59 1.89 -27.92
N GLY A 129 12.63 1.27 -27.35
CA GLY A 129 13.62 1.91 -26.47
C GLY A 129 13.15 2.16 -25.04
N THR A 130 11.89 1.87 -24.67
CA THR A 130 11.35 2.21 -23.35
C THR A 130 12.12 1.54 -22.21
N CYS A 131 12.46 0.26 -22.33
CA CYS A 131 13.22 -0.44 -21.28
C CYS A 131 14.63 0.13 -21.08
N ASP A 132 15.26 0.61 -22.15
CA ASP A 132 16.60 1.20 -22.10
C ASP A 132 16.54 2.60 -21.48
N GLU A 133 15.52 3.40 -21.81
CA GLU A 133 15.23 4.68 -21.16
C GLU A 133 15.04 4.50 -19.65
N MET A 134 14.17 3.58 -19.23
CA MET A 134 13.94 3.27 -17.82
C MET A 134 15.22 2.80 -17.11
N SER A 135 16.03 1.95 -17.75
CA SER A 135 17.30 1.47 -17.16
C SER A 135 18.32 2.56 -16.96
N LYS A 136 18.33 3.59 -17.83
CA LYS A 136 19.25 4.71 -17.75
C LYS A 136 18.83 5.74 -16.71
N GLU A 137 17.53 6.00 -16.61
CA GLU A 137 17.00 7.07 -15.75
C GLU A 137 16.67 6.62 -14.33
N ILE A 138 16.31 5.35 -14.11
CA ILE A 138 15.96 4.83 -12.79
C ILE A 138 17.14 4.09 -12.19
N GLN A 139 17.57 4.52 -11.00
CA GLN A 139 18.48 3.74 -10.17
C GLN A 139 17.70 2.61 -9.48
N PHE A 140 17.85 1.38 -9.99
CA PHE A 140 17.25 0.21 -9.36
C PHE A 140 18.04 -0.19 -8.10
N LYS A 141 17.32 -0.60 -7.06
CA LYS A 141 17.87 -1.09 -5.80
C LYS A 141 17.77 -2.62 -5.70
N ASP A 142 18.54 -3.17 -4.77
CA ASP A 142 18.46 -4.60 -4.45
C ASP A 142 17.14 -4.98 -3.77
N ARG A 143 16.78 -6.25 -3.93
CA ARG A 143 15.67 -6.85 -3.20
C ARG A 143 16.03 -6.95 -1.72
N VAL A 144 15.04 -6.71 -0.87
CA VAL A 144 15.17 -6.79 0.58
C VAL A 144 14.16 -7.79 1.09
N GLN A 145 14.62 -8.70 1.95
CA GLN A 145 13.77 -9.72 2.55
C GLN A 145 12.79 -9.11 3.57
N PRO A 146 11.58 -9.67 3.74
CA PRO A 146 10.58 -9.15 4.67
C PRO A 146 11.10 -8.93 6.11
N GLU A 147 11.96 -9.81 6.60
CA GLU A 147 12.54 -9.75 7.95
C GLU A 147 13.47 -8.53 8.13
N GLN A 148 14.15 -8.10 7.05
CA GLN A 148 14.95 -6.87 7.07
C GLN A 148 14.06 -5.63 6.94
N ALA A 149 13.01 -5.71 6.12
CA ALA A 149 12.00 -4.66 6.01
C ALA A 149 11.24 -4.42 7.33
N ALA A 150 11.09 -5.45 8.17
CA ALA A 150 10.41 -5.35 9.45
C ALA A 150 11.12 -4.42 10.47
N LYS A 151 12.37 -4.01 10.22
CA LYS A 151 13.10 -3.02 11.05
C LYS A 151 12.60 -1.58 10.85
N TYR A 152 11.86 -1.32 9.79
CA TYR A 152 11.33 0.00 9.46
C TYR A 152 10.02 0.26 10.18
N LYS A 153 9.87 1.42 10.81
CA LYS A 153 8.63 1.86 11.44
C LYS A 153 7.52 2.10 10.42
N TYR A 154 7.86 2.57 9.22
CA TYR A 154 6.90 2.92 8.17
C TYR A 154 7.17 2.10 6.90
N VAL A 155 6.14 1.51 6.34
CA VAL A 155 6.21 0.74 5.08
C VAL A 155 5.16 1.25 4.10
N PHE A 156 5.53 1.38 2.84
CA PHE A 156 4.62 1.86 1.81
C PHE A 156 3.88 0.70 1.12
N ASP A 157 2.58 0.87 0.90
CA ASP A 157 1.75 -0.03 0.13
C ASP A 157 1.18 0.72 -1.08
N ILE A 158 1.54 0.25 -2.28
CA ILE A 158 1.10 0.82 -3.54
C ILE A 158 0.70 -0.30 -4.49
N ASP A 159 -0.26 0.02 -5.34
CA ASP A 159 -0.84 -0.88 -6.33
C ASP A 159 0.20 -1.47 -7.28
N GLY A 160 -0.08 -2.66 -7.79
CA GLY A 160 0.61 -3.26 -8.93
C GLY A 160 -0.25 -3.15 -10.18
N ASN A 161 -0.38 -4.26 -10.92
CA ASN A 161 -1.35 -4.34 -12.03
C ASN A 161 -2.80 -4.24 -11.54
N GLY A 162 -3.03 -4.58 -10.27
CA GLY A 162 -4.26 -4.37 -9.51
C GLY A 162 -3.88 -4.03 -8.07
N TRP A 163 -4.55 -4.63 -7.11
CA TRP A 163 -4.20 -4.51 -5.69
C TRP A 163 -2.76 -4.96 -5.34
N SER A 164 -2.32 -4.55 -4.15
CA SER A 164 -1.02 -4.96 -3.60
C SER A 164 -1.16 -6.25 -2.79
N SER A 165 -0.66 -7.37 -3.35
CA SER A 165 -0.59 -8.67 -2.66
C SER A 165 0.22 -8.69 -1.37
N ARG A 166 0.93 -7.60 -1.07
CA ARG A 166 1.75 -7.44 0.13
C ARG A 166 0.96 -6.89 1.31
N PHE A 167 -0.22 -6.29 1.08
CA PHE A 167 -0.89 -5.47 2.09
C PHE A 167 -1.13 -6.25 3.41
N HIS A 168 -1.62 -7.49 3.32
CA HIS A 168 -1.82 -8.34 4.49
C HIS A 168 -0.53 -8.54 5.30
N ARG A 169 0.57 -8.94 4.64
CA ARG A 169 1.87 -9.11 5.30
C ARG A 169 2.40 -7.82 5.93
N LEU A 170 2.18 -6.68 5.27
CA LEU A 170 2.63 -5.39 5.74
C LEU A 170 1.87 -4.96 7.00
N ILE A 171 0.55 -5.12 7.02
CA ILE A 171 -0.29 -4.89 8.20
C ILE A 171 0.16 -5.75 9.39
N MET A 172 0.47 -7.02 9.12
CA MET A 172 0.89 -7.96 10.16
C MET A 172 2.33 -7.72 10.66
N SER A 173 3.16 -6.97 9.93
CA SER A 173 4.60 -6.77 10.24
C SER A 173 4.91 -5.98 11.53
N GLY A 174 3.88 -5.37 12.13
CA GLY A 174 4.01 -4.47 13.28
C GLY A 174 4.56 -3.09 12.92
N SER A 175 4.72 -2.77 11.63
CA SER A 175 5.01 -1.43 11.11
C SER A 175 3.72 -0.67 10.80
N VAL A 176 3.79 0.65 10.68
CA VAL A 176 2.68 1.44 10.11
C VAL A 176 2.70 1.34 8.61
N VAL A 177 1.57 0.96 8.03
CA VAL A 177 1.38 0.97 6.58
C VAL A 177 0.90 2.35 6.14
N VAL A 178 1.65 2.99 5.24
CA VAL A 178 1.18 4.13 4.47
C VAL A 178 0.67 3.57 3.13
N LYS A 179 -0.60 3.78 2.77
CA LYS A 179 -1.24 3.13 1.61
C LYS A 179 -1.73 4.16 0.61
N ALA A 180 -1.35 3.98 -0.66
CA ALA A 180 -1.93 4.70 -1.80
C ALA A 180 -2.50 3.67 -2.79
N THR A 181 -3.82 3.66 -2.95
CA THR A 181 -4.51 2.71 -3.83
C THR A 181 -5.72 3.31 -4.54
N ILE A 182 -6.00 2.86 -5.76
CA ILE A 182 -7.27 3.07 -6.46
C ILE A 182 -8.12 1.79 -6.56
N TYR A 183 -7.61 0.68 -6.01
CA TYR A 183 -8.22 -0.62 -6.11
C TYR A 183 -8.79 -1.08 -4.77
N PRO A 184 -10.09 -0.84 -4.51
CA PRO A 184 -10.80 -1.55 -3.46
C PRO A 184 -10.56 -3.07 -3.52
N GLU A 185 -10.38 -3.63 -2.33
CA GLU A 185 -10.19 -5.05 -2.03
C GLU A 185 -11.38 -5.54 -1.20
N TRP A 186 -11.53 -6.86 -1.05
CA TRP A 186 -12.66 -7.51 -0.37
C TRP A 186 -12.96 -7.02 1.06
N LEU A 187 -11.95 -6.44 1.74
CA LEU A 187 -12.03 -5.95 3.12
C LEU A 187 -11.98 -4.42 3.24
N SER A 188 -11.98 -3.68 2.11
CA SER A 188 -11.81 -2.23 2.12
C SER A 188 -12.87 -1.50 2.94
N ASP A 189 -14.08 -2.06 3.07
CA ASP A 189 -15.16 -1.48 3.87
C ASP A 189 -14.98 -1.69 5.39
N TRP A 190 -14.11 -2.61 5.80
CA TRP A 190 -13.83 -2.91 7.21
C TRP A 190 -12.58 -2.20 7.72
N MET A 191 -11.58 -2.00 6.85
CA MET A 191 -10.36 -1.31 7.21
C MET A 191 -10.51 0.20 7.14
N THR A 192 -10.60 0.84 8.30
CA THR A 192 -10.69 2.30 8.43
C THR A 192 -9.32 3.01 8.29
N PRO A 193 -9.17 4.00 7.38
CA PRO A 193 -8.02 4.89 7.31
C PRO A 193 -7.82 5.66 8.63
N TRP A 194 -6.57 5.97 8.98
CA TRP A 194 -6.13 6.58 10.25
C TRP A 194 -6.34 5.75 11.51
N VAL A 195 -7.04 4.62 11.42
CA VAL A 195 -7.13 3.61 12.50
C VAL A 195 -6.16 2.48 12.21
N HIS A 196 -6.28 1.83 11.05
CA HIS A 196 -5.49 0.64 10.73
C HIS A 196 -4.28 0.92 9.82
N TYR A 197 -4.29 2.03 9.09
CA TYR A 197 -3.23 2.45 8.18
C TYR A 197 -3.32 3.95 7.90
N ILE A 198 -2.24 4.56 7.38
CA ILE A 198 -2.22 5.96 6.95
C ILE A 198 -2.60 6.04 5.46
N PRO A 199 -3.70 6.72 5.07
CA PRO A 199 -3.98 6.96 3.66
C PRO A 199 -3.00 7.99 3.07
N CYS A 200 -2.55 7.75 1.86
CA CYS A 200 -1.69 8.64 1.07
C CYS A 200 -2.35 8.93 -0.28
N LYS A 201 -2.19 10.16 -0.79
CA LYS A 201 -2.71 10.52 -2.11
C LYS A 201 -2.04 9.71 -3.20
N ILE A 202 -2.80 9.41 -4.26
CA ILE A 202 -2.28 8.65 -5.41
C ILE A 202 -1.14 9.37 -6.13
N ASP A 203 -1.08 10.70 -6.01
CA ASP A 203 -0.03 11.53 -6.57
C ASP A 203 1.19 11.66 -5.66
N TYR A 204 1.15 11.10 -4.45
CA TYR A 204 2.20 11.14 -3.43
C TYR A 204 2.54 12.53 -2.90
N SER A 205 1.70 13.53 -3.20
CA SER A 205 1.96 14.94 -2.85
C SER A 205 2.03 15.19 -1.34
N ASP A 206 1.47 14.31 -0.52
CA ASP A 206 1.45 14.38 0.93
C ASP A 206 2.46 13.45 1.62
N LEU A 207 3.30 12.71 0.89
CA LEU A 207 4.25 11.78 1.51
C LEU A 207 5.25 12.47 2.45
N TYR A 208 5.80 13.62 2.05
CA TYR A 208 6.74 14.35 2.92
C TYR A 208 6.06 14.93 4.15
N ASP A 209 4.81 15.39 4.01
CA ASP A 209 4.02 15.89 5.14
C ASP A 209 3.69 14.78 6.14
N ILE A 210 3.25 13.62 5.65
CA ILE A 210 3.02 12.42 6.46
C ILE A 210 4.28 12.08 7.25
N MET A 211 5.44 12.02 6.56
CA MET A 211 6.69 11.66 7.21
C MET A 211 7.18 12.74 8.17
N SER A 212 7.00 14.02 7.87
CA SER A 212 7.35 15.09 8.80
C SER A 212 6.49 15.08 10.06
N PHE A 213 5.20 14.77 9.94
CA PHE A 213 4.30 14.61 11.06
C PHE A 213 4.74 13.44 11.97
N PHE A 214 4.96 12.25 11.40
CA PHE A 214 5.21 11.06 12.20
C PHE A 214 6.68 10.90 12.64
N ALA A 215 7.64 11.25 11.80
CA ALA A 215 9.07 11.13 12.10
C ALA A 215 9.71 12.44 12.63
N GLY A 216 9.06 13.58 12.45
CA GLY A 216 9.60 14.91 12.79
C GLY A 216 10.34 15.57 11.61
N PRO A 217 10.69 16.87 11.69
CA PRO A 217 11.42 17.59 10.64
C PRO A 217 12.81 17.00 10.35
N PRO A 218 13.39 17.23 9.16
CA PRO A 218 14.67 16.63 8.75
C PRO A 218 15.88 17.02 9.62
N ASP A 219 15.80 18.13 10.36
CA ASP A 219 16.86 18.57 11.29
C ASP A 219 16.69 18.02 12.71
N GLY A 220 15.63 17.25 12.99
CA GLY A 220 15.41 16.57 14.27
C GLY A 220 15.13 17.50 15.45
N ARG A 221 14.91 18.80 15.23
CA ARG A 221 14.74 19.78 16.33
C ARG A 221 13.45 19.61 17.13
N VAL A 222 12.45 18.94 16.56
CA VAL A 222 11.22 18.50 17.24
C VAL A 222 11.02 17.01 16.93
N GLY A 223 10.59 16.22 17.91
CA GLY A 223 10.23 14.83 17.67
C GLY A 223 8.92 14.71 16.86
N GLY A 224 8.78 13.60 16.16
CA GLY A 224 7.52 13.25 15.49
C GLY A 224 6.48 12.64 16.43
N HIS A 225 5.35 12.24 15.85
CA HIS A 225 4.23 11.60 16.54
C HIS A 225 4.39 10.07 16.67
N ASP A 226 5.48 9.59 17.27
CA ASP A 226 5.83 8.16 17.32
C ASP A 226 4.78 7.29 18.04
N GLU A 227 4.23 7.78 19.15
CA GLU A 227 3.20 7.05 19.90
C GLU A 227 1.90 6.89 19.09
N LEU A 228 1.53 7.92 18.33
CA LEU A 228 0.36 7.82 17.44
C LEU A 228 0.62 6.83 16.29
N ALA A 229 1.84 6.83 15.74
CA ALA A 229 2.24 5.84 14.75
C ALA A 229 2.15 4.42 15.34
N LYS A 230 2.66 4.20 16.56
CA LYS A 230 2.54 2.93 17.28
C LYS A 230 1.09 2.47 17.40
N GLN A 231 0.20 3.36 17.84
CA GLN A 231 -1.23 3.05 17.98
C GLN A 231 -1.86 2.60 16.65
N ILE A 232 -1.58 3.30 15.55
CA ILE A 232 -2.08 2.91 14.22
C ILE A 232 -1.54 1.52 13.82
N SER A 233 -0.27 1.26 14.06
CA SER A 233 0.34 -0.03 13.76
C SER A 233 -0.29 -1.18 14.56
N GLU A 234 -0.48 -0.97 15.87
CA GLU A 234 -1.08 -1.97 16.75
C GLU A 234 -2.53 -2.26 16.37
N GLN A 235 -3.32 -1.23 16.05
CA GLN A 235 -4.70 -1.42 15.58
C GLN A 235 -4.75 -2.15 14.23
N GLY A 236 -3.89 -1.78 13.27
CA GLY A 236 -3.79 -2.49 12.00
C GLY A 236 -3.44 -3.97 12.19
N LYS A 237 -2.41 -4.25 12.99
CA LYS A 237 -2.00 -5.62 13.30
C LYS A 237 -3.12 -6.41 13.99
N LYS A 238 -3.79 -5.81 14.98
CA LYS A 238 -4.92 -6.42 15.69
C LYS A 238 -6.06 -6.75 14.73
N PHE A 239 -6.39 -5.85 13.80
CA PHE A 239 -7.36 -6.13 12.74
C PHE A 239 -6.97 -7.38 11.94
N GLY A 240 -5.70 -7.49 11.54
CA GLY A 240 -5.21 -8.67 10.83
C GLY A 240 -5.30 -9.96 11.65
N GLU A 241 -4.98 -9.90 12.94
CA GLU A 241 -5.05 -11.05 13.86
C GLU A 241 -6.48 -11.52 14.14
N GLU A 242 -7.45 -10.62 14.15
CA GLU A 242 -8.84 -10.90 14.56
C GLU A 242 -9.83 -11.02 13.39
N HIS A 243 -9.55 -10.39 12.25
CA HIS A 243 -10.51 -10.22 11.14
C HIS A 243 -9.91 -10.48 9.74
N TRP A 244 -8.63 -10.88 9.64
CA TRP A 244 -7.99 -11.27 8.37
C TRP A 244 -7.30 -12.63 8.45
N ARG A 245 -7.89 -13.57 9.20
CA ARG A 245 -7.41 -14.95 9.29
C ARG A 245 -7.86 -15.78 8.09
N TRP A 246 -7.39 -17.01 8.02
CA TRP A 246 -7.86 -17.99 7.04
C TRP A 246 -9.35 -18.26 7.18
N GLU A 247 -9.86 -18.34 8.41
CA GLU A 247 -11.26 -18.56 8.72
C GLU A 247 -12.13 -17.39 8.22
N ASP A 248 -11.65 -16.15 8.36
CA ASP A 248 -12.38 -14.97 7.90
C ASP A 248 -12.46 -14.93 6.37
N MET A 249 -11.34 -15.24 5.70
CA MET A 249 -11.30 -15.33 4.23
C MET A 249 -12.17 -16.49 3.70
N GLN A 250 -12.14 -17.65 4.35
CA GLN A 250 -13.00 -18.80 4.01
C GLN A 250 -14.48 -18.46 4.21
N ALA A 251 -14.83 -17.84 5.34
CA ALA A 251 -16.19 -17.44 5.64
C ALA A 251 -16.71 -16.41 4.63
N TYR A 252 -15.88 -15.43 4.25
CA TYR A 252 -16.22 -14.46 3.20
C TYR A 252 -16.52 -15.15 1.87
N MET A 253 -15.62 -16.04 1.41
CA MET A 253 -15.80 -16.75 0.16
C MET A 253 -17.03 -17.67 0.18
N PHE A 254 -17.25 -18.39 1.29
CA PHE A 254 -18.42 -19.26 1.43
C PHE A 254 -19.72 -18.46 1.38
N ARG A 255 -19.79 -17.35 2.13
CA ARG A 255 -20.94 -16.44 2.11
C ARG A 255 -21.17 -15.84 0.73
N LEU A 256 -20.11 -15.38 0.06
CA LEU A 256 -20.19 -14.83 -1.29
C LEU A 256 -20.81 -15.83 -2.27
N MET A 257 -20.35 -17.09 -2.23
CA MET A 257 -20.88 -18.14 -3.11
C MET A 257 -22.33 -18.49 -2.78
N LEU A 258 -22.70 -18.57 -1.50
CA LEU A 258 -24.10 -18.80 -1.09
C LEU A 258 -25.04 -17.68 -1.55
N GLU A 259 -24.67 -16.43 -1.33
CA GLU A 259 -25.48 -15.28 -1.77
C GLU A 259 -25.56 -15.21 -3.30
N TYR A 260 -24.47 -15.51 -4.00
CA TYR A 260 -24.47 -15.58 -5.45
C TYR A 260 -25.40 -16.69 -5.98
N SER A 261 -25.36 -17.89 -5.38
CA SER A 261 -26.30 -18.97 -5.70
C SER A 261 -27.75 -18.55 -5.43
N ARG A 262 -28.01 -17.88 -4.30
CA ARG A 262 -29.34 -17.36 -3.95
C ARG A 262 -29.86 -16.36 -4.98
N LEU A 263 -29.01 -15.48 -5.53
CA LEU A 263 -29.40 -14.52 -6.57
C LEU A 263 -29.93 -15.20 -7.85
N LEU A 264 -29.52 -16.44 -8.11
CA LEU A 264 -29.92 -17.23 -9.27
C LEU A 264 -31.08 -18.19 -8.99
N ALA A 265 -31.50 -18.32 -7.72
CA ALA A 265 -32.55 -19.25 -7.31
C ALA A 265 -33.95 -18.67 -7.56
N ASP A 266 -34.86 -19.49 -8.08
CA ASP A 266 -36.27 -19.09 -8.31
C ASP A 266 -36.98 -18.81 -6.97
N ASP A 267 -36.60 -19.53 -5.92
CA ASP A 267 -37.11 -19.49 -4.55
C ASP A 267 -36.23 -18.63 -3.61
N ARG A 268 -35.48 -17.65 -4.14
CA ARG A 268 -34.49 -16.85 -3.39
C ARG A 268 -34.96 -16.24 -2.07
N GLU A 269 -36.25 -16.00 -1.91
CA GLU A 269 -36.84 -15.43 -0.70
C GLU A 269 -36.84 -16.44 0.46
N GLU A 270 -37.01 -17.74 0.16
CA GLU A 270 -36.95 -18.84 1.15
C GLU A 270 -35.53 -19.01 1.73
N TRP A 271 -34.52 -18.65 0.94
CA TRP A 271 -33.11 -18.72 1.32
C TRP A 271 -32.65 -17.49 2.13
N SER A 272 -33.51 -16.48 2.29
CA SER A 272 -33.18 -15.28 3.06
C SER A 272 -33.02 -15.62 4.53
N TYR A 273 -31.96 -15.09 5.16
CA TYR A 273 -31.78 -15.23 6.60
C TYR A 273 -32.94 -14.59 7.36
N GLN A 274 -33.76 -15.43 8.01
CA GLN A 274 -34.86 -14.99 8.86
C GLN A 274 -34.33 -14.83 10.30
N LYS A 275 -34.08 -13.58 10.72
CA LYS A 275 -33.72 -13.31 12.11
C LYS A 275 -34.97 -13.38 12.98
N THR A 276 -35.18 -14.50 13.66
CA THR A 276 -36.20 -14.62 14.70
C THR A 276 -35.67 -14.01 16.00
N TYR A 277 -36.35 -12.99 16.50
CA TYR A 277 -36.13 -12.51 17.86
C TYR A 277 -36.97 -13.38 18.79
N ASN A 278 -36.32 -14.07 19.73
CA ASN A 278 -36.99 -14.70 20.87
C ASN A 278 -37.20 -13.68 21.98
#